data_AF-A0A5S3SFK1-F1
#
_entry.id   AF-A0A5S3SFK1-F1
#
_cell.length_a   1.000
_cell.length_b   1.000
_cell.length_c   1.000
_cell.angle_alpha   90.00
_cell.angle_beta   90.00
_cell.angle_gamma   90.00
#
_symmetry.space_group_name_H-M   'P 1'
#
loop_
_entity.id
_entity.type
_entity.pdbx_description
1 polymer ?
#
loop_
_entity_poly.entity_id
_entity_poly.type
_entity_poly.pdbx_seq_one_letter_code
_entity_poly.pdbx_strand_id
1 'polypeptide(L)'
;MTTIKDQDLTKNQQLLKNIVEHAIDQANFTIRNLNKRPTVCMLMECENCLTDLMPVVQLIAVDHIEYAPVYDQMQSALDAAQIHGEPKIIEIELN
;
A
#
# COMPACT_ATOMS: atom_id res chain seq x y z
N MET A 1 -39.14 3.44 2.72
CA MET A 1 -37.74 3.00 2.67
C MET A 1 -37.02 3.92 1.73
N THR A 2 -36.32 4.91 2.27
CA THR A 2 -35.50 5.84 1.49
C THR A 2 -34.42 5.05 0.76
N THR A 3 -34.33 5.26 -0.54
CA THR A 3 -33.33 4.69 -1.43
C THR A 3 -31.94 5.18 -1.00
N ILE A 4 -31.24 4.40 -0.17
CA ILE A 4 -29.83 4.60 0.21
C ILE A 4 -28.88 4.30 -0.98
N LYS A 5 -29.43 4.01 -2.17
CA LYS A 5 -28.70 3.40 -3.30
C LYS A 5 -27.78 4.33 -4.09
N ASP A 6 -27.82 5.65 -3.84
CA ASP A 6 -27.08 6.63 -4.64
C ASP A 6 -26.20 7.58 -3.81
N GLN A 7 -25.70 7.15 -2.63
CA GLN A 7 -24.57 7.85 -2.02
C GLN A 7 -23.33 7.64 -2.93
N ASP A 8 -23.20 8.54 -3.91
CA ASP A 8 -22.09 8.80 -4.82
C ASP A 8 -21.05 7.67 -4.90
N LEU A 9 -21.33 6.64 -5.72
CA LEU A 9 -20.36 5.62 -6.11
C LEU A 9 -19.00 6.23 -6.48
N THR A 10 -19.01 7.38 -7.15
CA THR A 10 -17.82 8.14 -7.53
C THR A 10 -17.02 8.65 -6.32
N LYS A 11 -17.68 9.11 -5.25
CA LYS A 11 -16.98 9.58 -4.03
C LYS A 11 -16.36 8.42 -3.27
N ASN A 12 -17.04 7.27 -3.24
CA ASN A 12 -16.49 6.06 -2.60
C ASN A 12 -15.30 5.52 -3.40
N GLN A 13 -15.37 5.48 -4.73
CA GLN A 13 -14.23 5.13 -5.57
C GLN A 13 -13.04 6.07 -5.39
N GLN A 14 -13.29 7.38 -5.33
CA GLN A 14 -12.23 8.36 -5.06
C GLN A 14 -11.62 8.19 -3.66
N LEU A 15 -12.44 7.88 -2.65
CA LEU A 15 -11.96 7.62 -1.30
C LEU A 15 -11.04 6.38 -1.27
N LEU A 16 -11.45 5.29 -1.92
CA LEU A 16 -10.62 4.07 -2.01
C LEU A 16 -9.29 4.35 -2.69
N LYS A 17 -9.31 5.09 -3.81
CA LYS A 17 -8.10 5.54 -4.49
C LYS A 17 -7.18 6.33 -3.55
N ASN A 18 -7.72 7.33 -2.85
CA ASN A 18 -6.94 8.15 -1.93
C ASN A 18 -6.33 7.33 -0.78
N ILE A 19 -7.06 6.31 -0.27
CA ILE A 19 -6.56 5.41 0.77
C ILE A 19 -5.37 4.60 0.24
N VAL A 20 -5.50 4.02 -0.95
CA VAL A 20 -4.41 3.22 -1.54
C VAL A 20 -3.21 4.10 -1.89
N GLU A 21 -3.42 5.27 -2.49
CA GLU A 21 -2.35 6.25 -2.75
C GLU A 21 -1.62 6.64 -1.46
N HIS A 22 -2.37 6.90 -0.38
CA HIS A 22 -1.76 7.22 0.91
C HIS A 22 -0.94 6.07 1.49
N ALA A 23 -1.41 4.82 1.36
CA ALA A 23 -0.66 3.64 1.78
C ALA A 23 0.64 3.48 0.96
N ILE A 24 0.58 3.73 -0.35
CA ILE A 24 1.75 3.73 -1.23
C ILE A 24 2.76 4.80 -0.82
N ASP A 25 2.30 6.03 -0.56
CA ASP A 25 3.18 7.13 -0.17
C ASP A 25 3.92 6.84 1.14
N GLN A 26 3.23 6.28 2.14
CA GLN A 26 3.83 5.88 3.41
C GLN A 26 4.86 4.75 3.23
N ALA A 27 4.49 3.68 2.53
CA ALA A 27 5.39 2.57 2.25
C ALA A 27 6.63 3.04 1.46
N ASN A 28 6.44 3.86 0.43
CA ASN A 28 7.53 4.40 -0.36
C ASN A 28 8.43 5.37 0.42
N PHE A 29 7.89 6.10 1.40
CA PHE A 29 8.69 6.94 2.27
C PHE A 29 9.66 6.10 3.11
N THR A 30 9.18 5.02 3.74
CA THR A 30 10.02 4.15 4.57
C THR A 30 11.02 3.37 3.71
N ILE A 31 10.62 2.84 2.54
CA ILE A 31 11.51 2.18 1.58
C ILE A 31 12.64 3.12 1.13
N ARG A 32 12.32 4.37 0.79
CA ARG A 32 13.34 5.37 0.40
C ARG A 32 14.32 5.66 1.53
N ASN A 33 13.83 5.73 2.77
CA ASN A 33 14.70 5.97 3.93
C ASN A 33 15.61 4.78 4.20
N LEU A 34 15.08 3.55 4.12
CA LEU A 34 15.85 2.33 4.25
C LEU A 34 16.96 2.25 3.17
N ASN A 35 16.61 2.47 1.90
CA ASN A 35 17.57 2.43 0.79
C ASN A 35 18.64 3.53 0.87
N LYS A 36 18.31 4.70 1.44
CA LYS A 36 19.29 5.79 1.65
C LYS A 36 20.17 5.57 2.88
N ARG A 37 19.63 4.97 3.95
CA ARG A 37 20.29 4.82 5.26
C ARG A 37 19.90 3.47 5.88
N PRO A 38 20.54 2.37 5.45
CA PRO A 38 20.21 1.03 5.92
C PRO A 38 20.68 0.84 7.35
N THR A 39 19.77 1.09 8.30
CA THR A 39 19.97 0.82 9.73
C THR A 39 18.91 -0.16 10.20
N VAL A 40 19.18 -0.87 11.30
CA VAL A 40 18.22 -1.82 11.88
C VAL A 40 16.90 -1.12 12.23
N CYS A 41 16.93 0.10 12.75
CA CYS A 41 15.72 0.87 13.04
C CYS A 41 14.91 1.15 11.77
N MET A 42 15.57 1.56 10.68
CA MET A 42 14.89 1.83 9.40
C MET A 42 14.30 0.55 8.79
N LEU A 43 14.97 -0.59 8.97
CA LEU A 43 14.47 -1.88 8.53
C LEU A 43 13.17 -2.23 9.27
N MET A 44 13.19 -2.14 10.60
CA MET A 44 12.01 -2.38 11.44
C MET A 44 10.86 -1.41 11.10
N GLU A 45 11.16 -0.13 10.89
CA GLU A 45 10.15 0.86 10.49
C GLU A 45 9.52 0.52 9.13
N CYS A 46 10.32 0.05 8.16
CA CYS A 46 9.84 -0.36 6.85
C CYS A 46 8.98 -1.62 6.93
N GLU A 47 9.44 -2.65 7.66
CA GLU A 47 8.69 -3.90 7.87
C GLU A 47 7.35 -3.66 8.58
N ASN A 48 7.35 -2.85 9.65
CA ASN A 48 6.12 -2.50 10.37
C ASN A 48 5.16 -1.73 9.46
N CYS A 49 5.65 -0.73 8.74
CA CYS A 49 4.83 0.07 7.83
C CYS A 49 4.15 -0.79 6.75
N LEU A 50 4.91 -1.70 6.12
CA LEU A 50 4.35 -2.63 5.12
C LEU A 50 3.34 -3.60 5.76
N THR A 51 3.69 -4.20 6.89
CA THR A 51 2.82 -5.16 7.60
C THR A 51 1.51 -4.52 8.07
N ASP A 52 1.53 -3.25 8.46
CA ASP A 52 0.34 -2.51 8.90
C ASP A 52 -0.57 -2.08 7.72
N LEU A 53 0.03 -1.71 6.58
CA LEU A 53 -0.71 -1.18 5.43
C LEU A 53 -1.21 -2.26 4.46
N MET A 54 -0.52 -3.40 4.36
CA MET A 54 -0.91 -4.51 3.49
C MET A 54 -2.33 -5.03 3.75
N PRO A 55 -2.79 -5.22 4.99
CA PRO A 55 -4.18 -5.60 5.27
C PRO A 55 -5.19 -4.57 4.77
N VAL A 56 -4.87 -3.27 4.82
CA VAL A 56 -5.75 -2.21 4.32
C VAL A 56 -5.91 -2.31 2.81
N VAL A 57 -4.79 -2.48 2.08
CA VAL A 57 -4.81 -2.65 0.63
C VAL A 57 -5.50 -3.97 0.25
N GLN A 58 -5.29 -5.04 1.02
CA GLN A 58 -5.95 -6.33 0.79
C GLN A 58 -7.47 -6.23 0.91
N LEU A 59 -7.98 -5.55 1.96
CA LEU A 59 -9.42 -5.34 2.15
C LEU A 59 -10.05 -4.63 0.95
N ILE A 60 -9.33 -3.69 0.34
CA ILE A 60 -9.79 -2.99 -0.87
C ILE A 60 -9.67 -3.91 -2.09
N ALA A 61 -8.55 -4.62 -2.25
CA ALA A 61 -8.26 -5.46 -3.41
C ALA A 61 -9.21 -6.66 -3.58
N VAL A 62 -9.85 -7.12 -2.50
CA VAL A 62 -10.89 -8.16 -2.56
C VAL A 62 -12.09 -7.73 -3.42
N ASP A 63 -12.53 -6.48 -3.27
CA ASP A 63 -13.69 -5.93 -3.99
C ASP A 63 -13.27 -5.11 -5.23
N HIS A 64 -12.01 -4.65 -5.27
CA HIS A 64 -11.45 -3.77 -6.29
C HIS A 64 -10.13 -4.34 -6.83
N ILE A 65 -10.25 -5.26 -7.78
CA ILE A 65 -9.11 -6.03 -8.33
C ILE A 65 -8.00 -5.14 -8.93
N GLU A 66 -8.32 -3.91 -9.32
CA GLU A 66 -7.36 -2.92 -9.80
C GLU A 66 -6.25 -2.60 -8.80
N TYR A 67 -6.47 -2.83 -7.49
CA TYR A 67 -5.48 -2.61 -6.44
C TYR A 67 -4.70 -3.87 -6.04
N ALA A 68 -5.03 -5.05 -6.58
CA ALA A 68 -4.28 -6.28 -6.31
C ALA A 68 -2.77 -6.15 -6.62
N PRO A 69 -2.34 -5.50 -7.72
CA PRO A 69 -0.92 -5.30 -8.00
C PRO A 69 -0.19 -4.48 -6.93
N VAL A 70 -0.89 -3.59 -6.21
CA VAL A 70 -0.30 -2.80 -5.12
C VAL A 70 0.01 -3.70 -3.93
N TYR A 71 -0.90 -4.61 -3.59
CA TYR A 71 -0.68 -5.59 -2.53
C TYR A 71 0.51 -6.50 -2.86
N ASP A 72 0.59 -7.03 -4.08
CA ASP A 72 1.67 -7.91 -4.52
C ASP A 72 3.04 -7.20 -4.47
N GLN A 73 3.07 -5.92 -4.83
CA GLN A 73 4.27 -5.09 -4.72
C GLN A 73 4.67 -4.83 -3.27
N MET A 74 3.71 -4.56 -2.38
CA MET A 74 3.99 -4.42 -0.94
C MET A 74 4.53 -5.71 -0.33
N GLN A 75 3.95 -6.87 -0.67
CA GLN A 75 4.47 -8.17 -0.24
C GLN A 75 5.90 -8.38 -0.74
N SER A 76 6.15 -8.10 -2.03
CA SER A 76 7.50 -8.24 -2.60
C SER A 76 8.52 -7.30 -1.93
N ALA A 77 8.12 -6.09 -1.57
CA ALA A 77 8.95 -5.15 -0.82
C ALA A 77 9.24 -5.65 0.61
N LEU A 78 8.24 -6.24 1.28
CA LEU A 78 8.38 -6.81 2.61
C LEU A 78 9.33 -8.01 2.60
N ASP A 79 9.16 -8.93 1.64
CA ASP A 79 10.03 -10.09 1.47
C ASP A 79 11.48 -9.66 1.27
N ALA A 80 11.69 -8.63 0.43
CA ALA A 80 13.01 -8.04 0.20
C ALA A 80 13.60 -7.43 1.48
N ALA A 81 12.81 -6.71 2.27
CA ALA A 81 13.25 -6.14 3.54
C ALA A 81 13.69 -7.24 4.52
N GLN A 82 12.89 -8.29 4.68
CA GLN A 82 13.12 -9.37 5.64
C GLN A 82 14.37 -10.20 5.35
N ILE A 83 14.79 -10.31 4.08
CA ILE A 83 16.04 -10.98 3.69
C ILE A 83 17.24 -10.02 3.63
N HIS A 84 17.10 -8.79 4.14
CA HIS A 84 18.09 -7.71 4.04
C HIS A 84 18.48 -7.34 2.60
N GLY A 85 17.56 -7.52 1.66
CA GLY A 85 17.67 -7.06 0.27
C GLY A 85 17.32 -5.58 0.12
N GLU A 86 17.11 -5.15 -1.12
CA GLU A 86 16.72 -3.78 -1.47
C GLU A 86 15.23 -3.75 -1.89
N PRO A 87 14.32 -3.27 -1.04
CA PRO A 87 12.91 -3.14 -1.41
C PRO A 87 12.73 -2.14 -2.55
N LYS A 88 11.86 -2.51 -3.50
CA LYS A 88 11.49 -1.67 -4.63
C LYS A 88 10.34 -0.74 -4.26
N ILE A 89 10.33 0.42 -4.90
CA ILE A 89 9.23 1.38 -4.80
C ILE A 89 7.96 0.74 -5.38
N ILE A 90 6.85 0.98 -4.69
CA ILE A 90 5.51 0.53 -5.10
C ILE A 90 4.92 1.60 -6.01
N GLU A 91 4.37 1.16 -7.14
CA GLU A 91 3.74 2.01 -8.13
C GLU A 91 2.28 1.59 -8.35
N ILE A 92 1.44 2.56 -8.70
CA ILE A 92 0.05 2.33 -9.05
C ILE A 92 -0.21 2.84 -10.47
N GLU A 93 -0.49 1.92 -11.38
CA GLU A 93 -0.94 2.23 -12.72
C GLU A 93 -2.48 2.07 -12.75
N LEU A 94 -3.18 3.17 -12.46
CA LEU A 94 -4.62 3.23 -12.65
C LEU A 94 -4.90 3.61 -14.10
N ASN A 95 -5.36 2.64 -14.91
CA ASN A 95 -5.85 2.86 -16.26
C ASN A 95 -7.17 3.66 -16.27
#